data_AF-A0A952PCA2-F1
#
_entry.id   AF-A0A952PCA2-F1
#
_cell.length_a   1.000
_cell.length_b   1.000
_cell.length_c   1.000
_cell.angle_alpha   90.00
_cell.angle_beta   90.00
_cell.angle_gamma   90.00
#
_symmetry.space_group_name_H-M   'P 1'
#
loop_
_entity.id
_entity.type
_entity.pdbx_description
1 polymer ?
#
loop_
_entity_poly.entity_id
_entity_poly.type
_entity_poly.pdbx_seq_one_letter_code
_entity_poly.pdbx_strand_id
1 'polypeptide(L)'
;MIDVPRYRYNPFGEREQKRMYQSPLGDTGDEVYPWVYYLLGVDNRQYATYYGVQTSDNSINLSDYTYMSAPEPWRPTTFFYPAEYNVYGNEQAPRITYKYVDGNWQKQYKFYDYLGSERLLYSPVVK
;
A
#
# COMPACT_ATOMS: atom_id res chain seq x y z
N MET A 1 9.61 -10.60 23.87
CA MET A 1 8.34 -10.87 23.16
C MET A 1 8.54 -10.37 21.75
N ILE A 2 8.53 -11.23 20.73
CA ILE A 2 8.78 -10.82 19.33
C ILE A 2 7.46 -10.25 18.80
N ASP A 3 7.38 -8.94 18.59
CA ASP A 3 6.18 -8.34 18.00
C ASP A 3 6.12 -8.61 16.49
N VAL A 4 4.95 -9.06 16.05
CA VAL A 4 4.68 -9.58 14.70
C VAL A 4 3.87 -8.53 13.92
N PRO A 5 4.10 -8.33 12.60
CA PRO A 5 3.26 -7.48 11.76
C PRO A 5 1.78 -7.84 11.93
N ARG A 6 0.95 -6.83 12.21
CA ARG A 6 -0.48 -7.03 12.46
C ARG A 6 -1.30 -6.59 11.25
N TYR A 7 -2.40 -7.31 11.04
CA TYR A 7 -3.40 -6.96 10.04
C TYR A 7 -4.50 -6.12 10.68
N ARG A 8 -4.96 -5.07 9.98
CA ARG A 8 -6.30 -4.52 10.21
C ARG A 8 -7.24 -5.06 9.16
N TYR A 9 -8.48 -5.20 9.59
CA TYR A 9 -9.56 -5.71 8.79
C TYR A 9 -10.59 -4.62 8.59
N ASN A 10 -11.21 -4.61 7.42
CA ASN A 10 -12.36 -3.75 7.14
C ASN A 10 -13.59 -4.28 7.93
N PRO A 11 -14.72 -3.55 7.95
CA PRO A 11 -15.95 -4.01 8.61
C PRO A 11 -16.51 -5.34 8.09
N PHE A 12 -16.06 -5.79 6.91
CA PHE A 12 -16.45 -7.05 6.28
C PHE A 12 -15.47 -8.20 6.57
N GLY A 13 -14.42 -7.97 7.37
CA GLY A 13 -13.45 -8.99 7.76
C GLY A 13 -12.31 -9.24 6.76
N GLU A 14 -12.19 -8.42 5.72
CA GLU A 14 -11.11 -8.50 4.74
C GLU A 14 -9.88 -7.72 5.18
N ARG A 15 -8.68 -8.22 4.83
CA ARG A 15 -7.40 -7.59 5.21
C ARG A 15 -7.21 -6.27 4.45
N GLU A 16 -7.30 -5.17 5.19
CA GLU A 16 -7.22 -3.83 4.63
C GLU A 16 -5.83 -3.20 4.82
N GLN A 17 -5.13 -3.58 5.88
CA GLN A 17 -3.84 -2.97 6.22
C GLN A 17 -2.90 -4.00 6.83
N LYS A 18 -1.61 -3.92 6.50
CA LYS A 18 -0.53 -4.62 7.19
C LYS A 18 0.47 -3.58 7.69
N ARG A 19 0.66 -3.50 9.01
CA ARG A 19 1.67 -2.61 9.62
C ARG A 19 2.25 -3.18 10.91
N MET A 20 3.38 -2.62 11.30
CA MET A 20 3.97 -2.79 12.61
C MET A 20 3.30 -1.83 13.61
N TYR A 21 2.89 -2.27 14.79
CA TYR A 21 2.32 -1.35 15.80
C TYR A 21 3.35 -0.87 16.81
N GLN A 22 4.35 -1.71 17.07
CA GLN A 22 5.39 -1.49 18.07
C GLN A 22 6.67 -2.15 17.58
N SER A 23 7.80 -1.47 17.74
CA SER A 23 9.12 -2.06 17.48
C SER A 23 9.50 -3.09 18.56
N PRO A 24 10.06 -4.27 18.18
CA PRO A 24 10.64 -5.25 19.08
C PRO A 24 11.79 -4.72 19.92
N LEU A 25 12.48 -3.67 19.44
CA LEU A 25 13.62 -3.06 20.11
C LEU A 25 13.24 -1.76 20.85
N GLY A 26 11.95 -1.43 20.90
CA GLY A 26 11.46 -0.12 21.32
C GLY A 26 11.60 0.89 20.19
N ASP A 27 10.78 1.94 20.23
CA ASP A 27 10.76 3.03 19.24
C ASP A 27 12.02 3.93 19.38
N THR A 28 13.19 3.30 19.48
CA THR A 28 14.47 3.88 19.85
C THR A 28 15.52 3.39 18.86
N GLY A 29 15.74 4.12 17.77
CA GLY A 29 16.85 3.83 16.84
C GLY A 29 16.57 4.00 15.34
N ASP A 30 15.77 5.00 14.95
CA ASP A 30 15.53 5.34 13.53
C ASP A 30 15.03 4.18 12.66
N GLU A 31 14.30 3.26 13.28
CA GLU A 31 13.86 2.05 12.62
C GLU A 31 12.73 2.35 11.63
N VAL A 32 12.82 1.71 10.47
CA VAL A 32 11.86 1.89 9.38
C VAL A 32 11.20 0.55 9.08
N TYR A 33 9.88 0.54 9.14
CA TYR A 33 9.07 -0.66 8.97
C TYR A 33 8.20 -0.58 7.72
N PRO A 34 8.06 -1.68 6.96
CA PRO A 34 7.20 -1.68 5.79
C PRO A 34 5.73 -1.55 6.18
N TRP A 35 5.00 -0.76 5.41
CA TRP A 35 3.57 -0.50 5.58
C TRP A 35 2.85 -0.73 4.26
N VAL A 36 1.71 -1.42 4.32
CA VAL A 36 0.86 -1.65 3.14
C VAL A 36 -0.60 -1.43 3.52
N TYR A 37 -1.34 -0.77 2.63
CA TYR A 37 -2.78 -0.61 2.72
C TYR A 37 -3.45 -0.92 1.39
N TYR A 38 -4.56 -1.63 1.46
CA TYR A 38 -5.41 -2.01 0.36
C TYR A 38 -6.72 -1.26 0.48
N LEU A 39 -6.99 -0.38 -0.49
CA LEU A 39 -8.28 0.29 -0.58
C LEU A 39 -9.29 -0.68 -1.19
N LEU A 40 -10.14 -1.24 -0.33
CA LEU A 40 -11.20 -2.17 -0.72
C LEU A 40 -12.53 -1.41 -0.85
N GLY A 41 -13.28 -1.68 -1.93
CA GLY A 41 -14.65 -1.19 -2.05
C GLY A 41 -15.65 -2.04 -1.28
N VAL A 42 -16.91 -1.64 -1.32
CA VAL A 42 -18.04 -2.34 -0.66
C VAL A 42 -18.23 -3.76 -1.22
N ASP A 43 -17.81 -3.99 -2.47
CA ASP A 43 -17.82 -5.27 -3.16
C ASP A 43 -16.56 -6.12 -2.91
N ASN A 44 -15.74 -5.74 -1.92
CA ASN A 44 -14.43 -6.33 -1.59
C ASN A 44 -13.40 -6.28 -2.74
N ARG A 45 -13.65 -5.49 -3.79
CA ARG A 45 -12.66 -5.28 -4.86
C ARG A 45 -11.58 -4.32 -4.41
N GLN A 46 -10.33 -4.63 -4.75
CA GLN A 46 -9.18 -3.81 -4.40
C GLN A 46 -8.95 -2.74 -5.46
N TYR A 47 -9.36 -1.50 -5.17
CA TYR A 47 -9.24 -0.36 -6.09
C TYR A 47 -7.84 0.26 -6.10
N ALA A 48 -7.14 0.24 -4.96
CA ALA A 48 -5.79 0.77 -4.88
C ALA A 48 -4.93 0.05 -3.86
N THR A 49 -3.62 0.09 -4.07
CA THR A 49 -2.62 -0.32 -3.09
C THR A 49 -1.72 0.85 -2.80
N TYR A 50 -1.50 1.09 -1.51
CA TYR A 50 -0.56 2.07 -1.01
C TYR A 50 0.59 1.34 -0.32
N TYR A 51 1.80 1.68 -0.72
CA TYR A 51 3.00 1.26 -0.01
C TYR A 51 3.53 2.41 0.81
N GLY A 52 4.23 2.07 1.87
CA GLY A 52 4.76 3.07 2.75
C GLY A 52 5.79 2.52 3.70
N VAL A 53 6.29 3.46 4.47
CA VAL A 53 7.22 3.22 5.54
C VAL A 53 6.67 3.86 6.80
N GLN A 54 6.71 3.10 7.89
CA GLN A 54 6.40 3.59 9.21
C GLN A 54 7.70 3.79 9.96
N THR A 55 7.87 4.96 10.57
CA THR A 55 8.99 5.29 11.43
C THR A 55 8.53 5.48 12.87
N SER A 56 9.38 5.06 13.80
CA SER A 56 9.28 5.35 15.23
C SER A 56 9.97 6.66 15.63
N ASP A 57 10.72 7.28 14.73
CA ASP A 57 11.55 8.45 15.03
C ASP A 57 10.74 9.76 14.95
N ASN A 58 10.89 10.58 16.00
CA ASN A 58 10.38 11.95 16.06
C ASN A 58 11.18 12.92 15.17
N SER A 59 12.32 12.48 14.65
CA SER A 59 13.34 13.31 14.00
C SER A 59 13.54 13.05 12.51
N ILE A 60 12.66 12.29 11.83
CA ILE A 60 12.64 12.22 10.36
C ILE A 60 12.41 13.64 9.82
N ASN A 61 13.53 14.32 9.58
CA ASN A 61 13.67 15.50 8.75
C ASN A 61 13.56 15.02 7.31
N LEU A 62 12.33 14.73 6.87
CA LEU A 62 12.02 14.87 5.46
C LEU A 62 12.12 16.36 5.17
N SER A 63 13.29 16.82 4.74
CA SER A 63 13.59 18.22 4.45
C SER A 63 12.58 18.89 3.50
N ASP A 64 11.76 18.09 2.81
CA ASP A 64 10.73 18.53 1.86
C ASP A 64 9.28 18.42 2.39
N TYR A 65 9.06 17.93 3.62
CA TYR A 65 7.72 17.81 4.21
C TYR A 65 7.64 18.58 5.54
N THR A 66 7.03 19.76 5.49
CA THR A 66 6.73 20.54 6.68
C THR A 66 5.62 19.85 7.48
N TYR A 67 5.95 19.25 8.62
CA TYR A 67 4.93 18.78 9.56
C TYR A 67 4.15 19.98 10.09
N MET A 68 2.82 19.91 10.04
CA MET A 68 1.94 20.92 10.68
C MET A 68 1.97 20.82 12.22
N SER A 69 2.51 19.73 12.76
CA SER A 69 2.75 19.51 14.19
C SER A 69 3.75 18.36 14.36
N ALA A 70 4.67 18.47 15.33
CA ALA A 70 5.57 17.36 15.66
C ALA A 70 4.74 16.10 15.99
N PRO A 71 5.09 14.93 15.45
CA PRO A 71 4.38 13.70 15.77
C PRO A 71 4.44 13.44 17.28
N GLU A 72 3.31 13.01 17.87
CA GLU A 72 3.30 12.60 19.28
C GLU A 72 4.28 11.42 19.45
N PRO A 73 5.10 11.38 20.53
CA PRO A 73 6.15 10.35 20.72
C PRO A 73 5.65 8.91 20.82
N TRP A 74 4.33 8.69 20.85
CA TRP A 74 3.67 7.38 20.90
C TRP A 74 2.95 7.03 19.59
N ARG A 75 3.09 7.86 18.55
CA ARG A 75 2.41 7.70 17.26
C ARG A 75 3.45 7.59 16.15
N PRO A 76 3.76 6.36 15.72
CA PRO A 76 4.64 6.14 14.59
C PRO A 76 4.13 6.89 13.36
N THR A 77 4.98 7.69 12.74
CA THR A 77 4.60 8.42 11.52
C THR A 77 4.66 7.46 10.34
N THR A 78 3.65 7.50 9.49
CA THR A 78 3.61 6.68 8.26
C THR A 78 3.66 7.58 7.04
N PHE A 79 4.67 7.38 6.21
CA PHE A 79 4.73 7.94 4.86
C PHE A 79 4.25 6.88 3.90
N PHE A 80 3.29 7.22 3.06
CA PHE A 80 2.75 6.29 2.09
C PHE A 80 2.51 6.98 0.75
N TYR A 81 2.62 6.20 -0.31
CA TYR A 81 2.41 6.62 -1.68
C TYR A 81 1.59 5.56 -2.42
N PRO A 82 0.81 5.97 -3.43
CA PRO A 82 0.08 5.01 -4.24
C PRO A 82 1.07 4.15 -5.05
N ALA A 83 0.91 2.83 -4.97
CA ALA A 83 1.71 1.85 -5.67
C ALA A 83 0.95 1.16 -6.81
N GLU A 84 -0.37 1.03 -6.67
CA GLU A 84 -1.22 0.38 -7.67
C GLU A 84 -2.61 1.01 -7.69
N TYR A 85 -3.19 1.15 -8.87
CA TYR A 85 -4.61 1.46 -9.08
C TYR A 85 -5.24 0.45 -10.03
N ASN A 86 -6.39 -0.09 -9.64
CA ASN A 86 -7.13 -1.08 -10.39
C ASN A 86 -8.45 -0.48 -10.88
N VAL A 87 -8.69 -0.62 -12.19
CA VAL A 87 -9.91 -0.20 -12.85
C VAL A 87 -10.68 -1.44 -13.28
N TYR A 88 -11.90 -1.54 -12.76
CA TYR A 88 -12.81 -2.64 -13.02
C TYR A 88 -13.82 -2.25 -14.10
N GLY A 89 -14.22 -3.24 -14.89
CA GLY A 89 -15.43 -3.17 -15.69
C GLY A 89 -16.62 -3.79 -14.93
N ASN A 90 -17.51 -4.45 -15.67
CA ASN A 90 -18.60 -5.24 -15.07
C ASN A 90 -18.12 -6.57 -14.45
N GLU A 91 -16.82 -6.86 -14.51
CA GLU A 91 -16.20 -8.12 -14.11
C GLU A 91 -15.60 -8.04 -12.70
N GLN A 92 -15.35 -9.20 -12.08
CA GLN A 92 -14.72 -9.32 -10.77
C GLN A 92 -13.21 -8.99 -10.78
N ALA A 93 -12.55 -9.14 -11.94
CA ALA A 93 -11.12 -8.90 -12.10
C ALA A 93 -10.82 -7.52 -12.73
N PRO A 94 -9.70 -6.87 -12.39
CA PRO A 94 -9.37 -5.56 -12.93
C PRO A 94 -8.92 -5.65 -14.38
N ARG A 95 -9.55 -4.88 -15.27
CA ARG A 95 -9.18 -4.85 -16.71
C ARG A 95 -7.98 -3.98 -16.99
N ILE A 96 -7.79 -2.93 -16.20
CA ILE A 96 -6.64 -2.03 -16.31
C ILE A 96 -6.04 -1.89 -14.93
N THR A 97 -4.72 -2.08 -14.84
CA THR A 97 -3.95 -1.80 -13.63
C THR A 97 -2.89 -0.76 -13.95
N TYR A 98 -2.85 0.33 -13.20
CA TYR A 98 -1.70 1.24 -13.19
C TYR A 98 -0.82 0.81 -12.03
N LYS A 99 0.43 0.45 -12.32
CA LYS A 99 1.37 -0.03 -11.30
C LYS A 99 2.64 0.80 -11.33
N TYR A 100 3.09 1.23 -10.16
CA TYR A 100 4.37 1.91 -10.03
C TYR A 100 5.51 0.87 -9.94
N VAL A 101 6.39 0.87 -10.93
CA VAL A 101 7.51 -0.08 -11.05
C VAL A 101 8.74 0.69 -11.50
N ASP A 102 9.87 0.51 -10.81
CA ASP A 102 11.17 1.10 -11.16
C ASP A 102 11.11 2.62 -11.44
N GLY A 103 10.42 3.34 -10.56
CA GLY A 103 10.32 4.80 -10.64
C GLY A 103 9.23 5.32 -11.60
N ASN A 104 8.55 4.44 -12.33
CA ASN A 104 7.63 4.83 -13.40
C ASN A 104 6.25 4.16 -13.26
N TRP A 105 5.22 4.89 -13.67
CA TRP A 105 3.87 4.33 -13.79
C TRP A 105 3.73 3.53 -15.07
N GLN A 106 3.46 2.24 -14.92
CA GLN A 106 3.15 1.34 -16.02
C GLN A 106 1.65 1.12 -16.08
N LYS A 107 1.06 1.35 -17.25
CA LYS A 107 -0.32 0.95 -17.52
C LYS A 107 -0.33 -0.48 -18.03
N GLN A 108 -1.15 -1.33 -17.44
CA GLN A 108 -1.29 -2.74 -17.80
C GLN A 108 -2.73 -3.00 -18.22
N TYR A 109 -2.92 -3.54 -19.41
CA TYR A 109 -4.22 -4.05 -19.87
C TYR A 109 -4.24 -5.55 -19.68
N LYS A 110 -5.26 -6.03 -18.97
CA LYS A 110 -5.44 -7.44 -18.61
C LYS A 110 -6.64 -8.00 -19.36
N PHE A 111 -6.42 -9.10 -20.05
CA PHE A 111 -7.46 -9.85 -20.74
C PHE A 111 -7.61 -11.21 -20.09
N TYR A 112 -8.86 -11.54 -19.77
CA TYR A 112 -9.22 -12.79 -19.11
C TYR A 112 -9.94 -13.72 -20.08
N ASP A 113 -9.75 -15.02 -19.91
CA ASP A 113 -10.61 -16.00 -20.56
C ASP A 113 -11.99 -16.09 -19.86
N TYR A 114 -12.88 -16.90 -20.44
CA TYR A 114 -14.22 -17.13 -19.90
C TYR A 114 -14.22 -17.79 -18.50
N LEU A 115 -13.09 -18.35 -18.07
CA LEU A 115 -12.90 -18.94 -16.74
C LEU A 115 -12.24 -17.96 -15.75
N GLY A 116 -11.90 -16.74 -16.17
CA GLY A 116 -11.28 -15.71 -15.34
C GLY A 116 -9.75 -15.81 -15.24
N SER A 117 -9.09 -16.67 -16.02
CA SER A 117 -7.63 -16.76 -16.05
C SER A 117 -7.05 -15.65 -16.93
N GLU A 118 -6.01 -14.98 -16.45
CA GLU A 118 -5.30 -13.95 -17.24
C GLU A 118 -4.59 -14.60 -18.42
N ARG A 119 -4.90 -14.15 -19.64
CA ARG A 119 -4.32 -14.67 -20.89
C ARG A 119 -3.33 -13.71 -21.52
N LEU A 120 -3.52 -12.41 -21.34
CA LEU A 120 -2.66 -11.40 -21.93
C LEU A 120 -2.51 -10.21 -20.97
N LEU A 121 -1.24 -9.89 -20.70
CA LEU A 121 -0.83 -8.65 -20.07
C LEU A 121 -0.16 -7.77 -21.13
N TYR A 122 -0.83 -6.70 -21.54
CA TYR A 122 -0.23 -5.71 -22.43
C TYR A 122 0.21 -4.49 -21.62
N SER A 123 1.52 -4.25 -21.58
CA SER A 123 2.13 -3.10 -20.91
C SER A 123 2.84 -2.23 -21.95
N PRO A 124 2.19 -1.18 -22.50
CA PRO A 124 2.87 -0.27 -23.41
C PRO A 124 4.05 0.39 -22.70
N VAL A 125 5.25 0.25 -23.30
CA VAL A 125 6.42 1.00 -22.87
C VAL A 125 6.21 2.46 -23.27
N VAL A 126 6.03 3.33 -22.29
CA VAL A 126 6.07 4.78 -22.53
C VAL A 126 7.53 5.13 -22.83
N LYS A 127 7.81 5.51 -24.08
CA LYS A 127 9.13 5.99 -24.51
C LYS A 127 9.37 7.43 -24.05
#